data_AF-A0A1S9DTK7-F1
#
_entry.id   AF-A0A1S9DTK7-F1
#
_cell.length_a   1.000
_cell.length_b   1.000
_cell.length_c   1.000
_cell.angle_alpha   90.00
_cell.angle_beta   90.00
_cell.angle_gamma   90.00
#
_symmetry.space_group_name_H-M   'P 1'
#
loop_
_entity.id
_entity.type
_entity.pdbx_description
1 polymer ?
#
loop_
_entity_poly.entity_id
_entity_poly.type
_entity_poly.pdbx_seq_one_letter_code
_entity_poly.pdbx_strand_id
1 'polypeptide(L)'
;MMDCLASIWGGIKPWLWPTGRSVQRDEVLIFVDAERGPDDLVVTFHRNHFQDRLPWNEFKSLGPPAATAVVKAGWKFVALEQIAESIHARRFDEKELDKLRNEARDERKRISIRKPSDPVSIFEID
;
A
#
# COMPACT_ATOMS: atom_id res chain seq x y z
N MET A 1 21.51 -3.33 -62.12
CA MET A 1 20.14 -3.40 -61.58
C MET A 1 20.18 -4.47 -60.50
N MET A 2 20.25 -4.05 -59.23
CA MET A 2 19.34 -4.47 -58.15
C MET A 2 18.64 -5.84 -58.40
N ASP A 3 18.77 -6.91 -57.59
CA ASP A 3 18.61 -6.93 -56.14
C ASP A 3 18.93 -8.30 -55.49
N CYS A 4 19.33 -8.20 -54.23
CA CYS A 4 18.92 -8.97 -53.05
C CYS A 4 19.20 -10.48 -52.92
N LEU A 5 20.13 -10.76 -52.01
CA LEU A 5 20.43 -12.04 -51.36
C LEU A 5 19.20 -12.59 -50.62
N ALA A 6 18.67 -13.72 -51.10
CA ALA A 6 17.62 -14.47 -50.43
C ALA A 6 18.20 -15.41 -49.36
N SER A 7 17.90 -15.04 -48.12
CA SER A 7 17.87 -15.77 -46.85
C SER A 7 17.98 -17.30 -46.88
N ILE A 8 18.96 -17.81 -46.13
CA ILE A 8 18.99 -19.18 -45.61
C ILE A 8 17.98 -19.28 -44.45
N TRP A 9 16.89 -20.02 -44.65
CA TRP A 9 16.00 -20.49 -43.56
C TRP A 9 16.27 -21.97 -43.30
N GLY A 10 17.21 -22.23 -42.39
CA GLY A 10 17.35 -23.50 -41.68
C GLY A 10 16.79 -23.32 -40.27
N GLY A 11 15.71 -24.04 -39.97
CA GLY A 11 14.94 -23.87 -38.74
C GLY A 11 15.69 -24.21 -37.46
N ILE A 12 15.54 -23.35 -36.46
CA ILE A 12 15.75 -23.68 -35.05
C ILE A 12 14.49 -23.19 -34.33
N LYS A 13 13.73 -24.13 -33.76
CA LYS A 13 12.66 -23.82 -32.80
C LYS A 13 13.28 -23.78 -31.40
N PRO A 14 13.32 -22.63 -30.71
CA PRO A 14 13.33 -22.64 -29.27
C PRO A 14 11.87 -22.62 -28.79
N TRP A 15 11.49 -23.67 -28.07
CA TRP A 15 10.44 -23.56 -27.05
C TRP A 15 10.96 -22.62 -25.95
N LEU A 16 10.99 -21.33 -26.25
CA LEU A 16 11.13 -20.28 -25.25
C LEU A 16 9.72 -20.01 -24.79
N TRP A 17 9.35 -20.65 -23.69
CA TRP A 17 8.31 -20.10 -22.83
C TRP A 17 8.59 -18.60 -22.70
N PRO A 18 7.60 -17.72 -22.86
CA PRO A 18 7.75 -16.44 -22.22
C PRO A 18 7.98 -16.80 -20.75
N THR A 19 9.17 -16.51 -20.22
CA THR A 19 9.28 -16.12 -18.83
C THR A 19 8.30 -14.98 -18.70
N GLY A 20 7.04 -15.34 -18.42
CA GLY A 20 6.07 -14.44 -17.89
C GLY A 20 6.76 -13.92 -16.66
N ARG A 21 7.35 -12.72 -16.80
CA ARG A 21 7.48 -11.75 -15.74
C ARG A 21 6.20 -11.96 -14.95
N SER A 22 6.30 -12.64 -13.81
CA SER A 22 5.15 -13.01 -13.01
C SER A 22 4.37 -11.72 -12.92
N VAL A 23 3.18 -11.69 -13.52
CA VAL A 23 2.24 -10.61 -13.25
C VAL A 23 2.16 -10.67 -11.75
N GLN A 24 2.85 -9.75 -11.05
CA GLN A 24 2.60 -9.52 -9.65
C GLN A 24 1.12 -9.20 -9.69
N ARG A 25 0.31 -10.19 -9.33
CA ARG A 25 -1.11 -9.95 -9.11
C ARG A 25 -1.07 -8.95 -7.99
N ASP A 26 -1.23 -7.67 -8.34
CA ASP A 26 -1.10 -6.56 -7.41
C ASP A 26 -1.95 -6.91 -6.21
N GLU A 27 -1.28 -7.31 -5.13
CA GLU A 27 -1.98 -7.85 -3.99
C GLU A 27 -2.72 -6.69 -3.36
N VAL A 28 -4.05 -6.75 -3.40
CA VAL A 28 -4.85 -5.60 -2.99
C VAL A 28 -4.84 -5.54 -1.48
N LEU A 29 -4.04 -4.62 -0.95
CA LEU A 29 -4.01 -4.28 0.47
C LEU A 29 -5.01 -3.15 0.74
N ILE A 30 -5.91 -3.37 1.70
CA ILE A 30 -6.86 -2.36 2.17
C ILE A 30 -6.66 -2.22 3.67
N PHE A 31 -6.14 -1.07 4.09
CA PHE A 31 -6.03 -0.75 5.52
C PHE A 31 -7.43 -0.51 6.09
N VAL A 32 -7.73 -1.11 7.26
CA VAL A 32 -9.05 -1.01 7.91
C VAL A 32 -8.97 -0.15 9.16
N ASP A 33 -8.12 -0.55 10.12
CA ASP A 33 -8.01 0.13 11.41
C ASP A 33 -6.65 -0.15 12.07
N ALA A 34 -6.34 0.61 13.11
CA ALA A 34 -5.23 0.36 14.01
C ALA A 34 -5.67 0.39 15.48
N GLU A 35 -5.10 -0.51 16.26
CA GLU A 35 -5.39 -0.73 17.67
C GLU A 35 -4.08 -0.82 18.46
N ARG A 36 -4.13 -0.49 19.75
CA ARG A 36 -2.98 -0.65 20.64
C ARG A 36 -2.73 -2.15 20.89
N GLY A 37 -1.57 -2.65 20.50
CA GLY A 37 -1.07 -3.95 20.92
C GLY A 37 -0.25 -3.90 22.22
N PRO A 38 0.21 -5.06 22.70
CA PRO A 38 1.01 -5.14 23.92
C PRO A 38 2.37 -4.44 23.77
N ASP A 39 3.03 -4.63 22.62
CA ASP A 39 4.39 -4.16 22.37
C ASP A 39 4.49 -3.20 21.18
N ASP A 40 3.57 -3.27 20.22
CA ASP A 40 3.53 -2.42 19.01
C ASP A 40 2.06 -2.13 18.67
N LEU A 41 1.81 -1.19 17.76
CA LEU A 41 0.50 -0.95 17.19
C LEU A 41 0.09 -2.16 16.33
N VAL A 42 -1.14 -2.65 16.46
CA VAL A 42 -1.68 -3.75 15.66
C VAL A 42 -2.57 -3.17 14.57
N VAL A 43 -2.23 -3.45 13.32
CA VAL A 43 -2.99 -3.06 12.15
C VAL A 43 -3.92 -4.17 11.74
N THR A 44 -5.17 -3.81 11.48
CA THR A 44 -6.14 -4.66 10.80
C THR A 44 -6.25 -4.23 9.35
N PHE A 45 -6.08 -5.16 8.41
CA PHE A 45 -6.16 -4.89 6.98
C PHE A 45 -6.74 -6.08 6.22
N HIS A 46 -7.21 -5.84 5.00
CA HIS A 46 -7.54 -6.91 4.07
C HIS A 46 -6.38 -7.14 3.11
N ARG A 47 -6.04 -8.41 2.93
CA ARG A 47 -5.14 -8.91 1.90
C ARG A 47 -5.97 -9.79 0.98
N ASN A 48 -6.27 -9.28 -0.22
CA ASN A 48 -7.24 -9.89 -1.13
C ASN A 48 -8.63 -10.04 -0.47
N HIS A 49 -9.07 -11.27 -0.18
CA HIS A 49 -10.37 -11.56 0.43
C HIS A 49 -10.29 -11.86 1.92
N PHE A 50 -9.09 -11.92 2.49
CA PHE A 50 -8.88 -12.29 3.89
C PHE A 50 -8.59 -11.04 4.71
N GLN A 51 -9.19 -10.99 5.90
CA GLN A 51 -8.81 -10.03 6.91
C GLN A 51 -7.62 -10.60 7.69
N ASP A 52 -6.60 -9.78 7.85
CA ASP A 52 -5.38 -10.13 8.55
C ASP A 52 -5.04 -9.05 9.58
N ARG A 53 -4.24 -9.43 10.58
CA ARG A 53 -3.78 -8.54 11.65
C ARG A 53 -2.29 -8.71 11.84
N LEU A 54 -1.55 -7.61 11.71
CA LEU A 54 -0.10 -7.61 11.87
C LEU A 54 0.34 -6.47 12.79
N PRO A 55 1.44 -6.65 13.56
CA PRO A 55 2.15 -5.54 14.16
C PRO A 55 2.53 -4.50 13.11
N TRP A 56 2.58 -3.23 13.49
CA TRP A 56 2.88 -2.11 12.60
C TRP A 56 4.24 -2.28 11.92
N ASN A 57 5.26 -2.74 12.64
CA ASN A 57 6.57 -3.02 12.05
C ASN A 57 6.53 -4.11 10.95
N GLU A 58 5.74 -5.17 11.15
CA GLU A 58 5.57 -6.22 10.13
C GLU A 58 4.74 -5.72 8.95
N PHE A 59 3.66 -4.98 9.21
CA PHE A 59 2.85 -4.37 8.16
C PHE A 59 3.66 -3.42 7.29
N LYS A 60 4.53 -2.59 7.86
CA LYS A 60 5.46 -1.71 7.13
C LYS A 60 6.43 -2.48 6.25
N SER A 61 6.86 -3.68 6.69
CA SER A 61 7.80 -4.50 5.92
C SER A 61 7.24 -5.00 4.59
N LEU A 62 5.91 -4.93 4.40
CA LEU A 62 5.24 -5.17 3.11
C LEU A 62 5.57 -4.11 2.04
N GLY A 63 6.18 -2.99 2.45
CA GLY A 63 6.74 -1.98 1.55
C GLY A 63 5.73 -0.95 1.04
N PRO A 64 5.98 -0.34 -0.13
CA PRO A 64 5.16 0.75 -0.69
C PRO A 64 3.65 0.47 -0.80
N PRO A 65 3.19 -0.77 -1.10
CA PRO A 65 1.76 -1.10 -1.10
C PRO A 65 1.08 -0.86 0.25
N ALA A 66 1.74 -1.16 1.38
CA ALA A 66 1.19 -0.94 2.71
C ALA A 66 1.04 0.56 3.03
N ALA A 67 2.06 1.37 2.74
CA ALA A 67 1.97 2.82 2.91
C ALA A 67 0.85 3.42 2.04
N THR A 68 0.72 2.95 0.80
CA THR A 68 -0.37 3.37 -0.10
C THR A 68 -1.74 3.01 0.45
N ALA A 69 -1.89 1.82 1.04
CA ALA A 69 -3.15 1.37 1.64
C ALA A 69 -3.57 2.25 2.83
N VAL A 70 -2.62 2.66 3.67
CA VAL A 70 -2.83 3.58 4.81
C VAL A 70 -3.38 4.92 4.32
N VAL A 71 -2.71 5.54 3.34
CA VAL A 71 -3.10 6.84 2.80
C VAL A 71 -4.46 6.76 2.10
N LYS A 72 -4.71 5.71 1.31
CA LYS A 72 -6.03 5.48 0.67
C LYS A 72 -7.17 5.30 1.67
N ALA A 73 -6.87 4.75 2.85
CA ALA A 73 -7.84 4.63 3.94
C ALA A 73 -8.07 5.95 4.70
N GLY A 74 -7.36 7.03 4.33
CA GLY A 74 -7.43 8.35 4.95
C GLY A 74 -6.52 8.52 6.16
N TRP A 75 -5.74 7.50 6.51
CA TRP A 75 -4.84 7.55 7.65
C TRP A 75 -3.52 8.23 7.30
N LYS A 76 -2.91 8.90 8.28
CA LYS A 76 -1.59 9.52 8.15
C LYS A 76 -0.52 8.53 8.58
N PHE A 77 0.30 8.06 7.65
CA PHE A 77 1.36 7.08 7.91
C PHE A 77 2.32 7.56 9.01
N VAL A 78 2.79 8.81 8.93
CA VAL A 78 3.71 9.41 9.92
C VAL A 78 3.07 9.46 11.32
N ALA A 79 1.77 9.73 11.40
CA ALA A 79 1.09 9.76 12.69
C ALA A 79 0.97 8.37 13.33
N LEU A 80 0.75 7.32 12.52
CA LEU A 80 0.76 5.94 13.01
C LEU A 80 2.15 5.52 13.49
N GLU A 81 3.22 5.97 12.83
CA GLU A 81 4.60 5.76 13.29
C GLU A 81 4.82 6.37 14.69
N GLN A 82 4.39 7.62 14.90
CA GLN A 82 4.53 8.30 16.19
C GLN A 82 3.75 7.59 17.31
N ILE A 83 2.57 7.04 16.99
CA ILE A 83 1.81 6.23 17.96
C ILE A 83 2.56 4.93 18.29
N ALA A 84 3.09 4.22 17.29
CA ALA A 84 3.87 3.00 17.51
C ALA A 84 5.11 3.27 18.38
N GLU A 85 5.84 4.35 18.11
CA GLU A 85 6.96 4.80 18.94
C GLU A 85 6.53 5.13 20.37
N SER A 86 5.36 5.75 20.54
CA SER A 86 4.82 6.07 21.87
C SER A 86 4.42 4.83 22.66
N ILE A 87 3.94 3.77 21.98
CA ILE A 87 3.69 2.45 22.58
C ILE A 87 5.02 1.85 23.06
N HIS A 88 6.05 1.84 22.20
CA HIS A 88 7.38 1.34 22.55
C HIS A 88 7.99 2.10 23.75
N ALA A 89 7.79 3.42 23.80
CA ALA A 89 8.25 4.27 24.89
C ALA A 89 7.38 4.16 26.17
N ARG A 90 6.31 3.36 26.17
CA ARG A 90 5.31 3.23 27.25
C ARG A 90 4.66 4.57 27.64
N ARG A 91 4.54 5.48 26.67
CA ARG A 91 3.92 6.82 26.80
C ARG A 91 2.63 6.97 26.00
N PHE A 92 2.09 5.87 25.50
CA PHE A 92 0.89 5.85 24.67
C PHE A 92 -0.32 6.49 25.36
N ASP A 93 -0.97 7.43 24.65
CA ASP A 93 -2.28 7.95 24.98
C ASP A 93 -3.31 7.44 23.96
N GLU A 94 -4.33 6.73 24.46
CA GLU A 94 -5.42 6.19 23.66
C GLU A 94 -6.22 7.29 22.94
N LYS A 95 -6.30 8.49 23.53
CA LYS A 95 -7.00 9.62 22.93
C LYS A 95 -6.35 10.08 21.63
N GLU A 96 -5.03 9.96 21.50
CA GLU A 96 -4.33 10.32 20.26
C GLU A 96 -4.69 9.36 19.14
N LEU A 97 -4.77 8.06 19.43
CA LEU A 97 -5.21 7.06 18.46
C LEU A 97 -6.68 7.25 18.05
N ASP A 98 -7.56 7.53 19.01
CA ASP A 98 -8.97 7.83 18.73
C ASP A 98 -9.14 9.10 17.88
N LYS A 99 -8.34 10.14 18.15
CA LYS A 99 -8.30 11.35 17.32
C LYS A 99 -7.89 11.01 15.88
N LEU A 100 -6.84 10.20 15.69
CA LEU A 100 -6.41 9.76 14.36
C LEU A 100 -7.49 8.94 13.65
N ARG A 101 -8.22 8.07 14.35
CA ARG A 101 -9.34 7.32 13.76
C ARG A 101 -10.44 8.26 13.25
N ASN A 102 -10.76 9.31 14.02
CA ASN A 102 -11.73 10.32 13.59
C ASN A 102 -11.24 11.14 12.40
N GLU A 103 -9.98 11.60 12.42
CA GLU A 103 -9.37 12.31 11.29
C GLU A 103 -9.37 11.46 10.01
N ALA A 104 -8.99 10.18 10.12
CA ALA A 104 -8.97 9.26 8.99
C ALA A 104 -10.36 9.03 8.40
N ARG A 105 -11.38 8.94 9.27
CA ARG A 105 -12.78 8.82 8.82
C ARG A 105 -13.23 10.06 8.06
N ASP A 106 -12.85 11.26 8.49
CA ASP A 106 -13.21 12.50 7.81
C ASP A 106 -12.43 12.70 6.51
N GLU A 107 -11.15 12.35 6.48
CA GLU A 107 -10.35 12.39 5.27
C GLU A 107 -10.85 11.37 4.23
N ARG A 108 -11.18 10.15 4.65
CA ARG A 108 -11.78 9.15 3.78
C ARG A 108 -13.09 9.64 3.16
N LYS A 109 -13.93 10.38 3.91
CA LYS A 109 -15.14 11.02 3.33
C LYS A 109 -14.75 12.03 2.25
N ARG A 110 -13.77 12.90 2.51
CA ARG A 110 -13.28 13.88 1.51
C ARG A 110 -12.78 13.21 0.25
N ILE A 111 -11.93 12.19 0.39
CA ILE A 111 -11.41 11.39 -0.73
C ILE A 111 -12.57 10.75 -1.52
N SER A 112 -13.60 10.24 -0.84
CA SER A 112 -14.76 9.62 -1.50
C SER A 112 -15.66 10.60 -2.24
N ILE A 113 -15.73 11.85 -1.77
CA ILE A 113 -16.57 12.91 -2.36
C ILE A 113 -15.87 13.54 -3.57
N ARG A 114 -14.53 13.58 -3.55
CA ARG A 114 -13.71 14.12 -4.64
C ARG A 114 -13.97 13.35 -5.92
N LYS A 115 -14.31 14.05 -7.01
CA LYS A 115 -14.45 13.40 -8.32
C LYS A 115 -13.06 13.02 -8.83
N PRO A 116 -12.92 11.92 -9.59
CA PRO A 116 -11.64 11.55 -10.21
C PRO A 116 -11.03 12.65 -11.11
N SER A 117 -11.85 13.60 -11.54
CA SER A 117 -11.49 14.76 -12.35
C SER A 117 -10.93 15.96 -11.57
N ASP A 118 -10.96 15.93 -10.23
CA ASP A 118 -10.50 17.08 -9.42
C ASP A 118 -8.97 17.02 -9.24
N PRO A 119 -8.21 18.04 -9.67
CA PRO A 119 -6.75 17.99 -9.72
C PRO A 119 -6.16 17.81 -8.32
N VAL A 120 -5.27 16.81 -8.14
CA VAL A 120 -4.51 16.60 -6.90
C VAL A 120 -3.63 17.83 -6.66
N SER A 121 -3.84 18.50 -5.52
CA SER A 121 -2.98 19.63 -5.14
C SER A 121 -1.63 19.07 -4.71
N ILE A 122 -0.57 19.47 -5.42
CA ILE A 122 0.82 18.99 -5.24
C ILE A 122 1.44 19.52 -3.93
N PHE A 123 0.73 20.35 -3.16
CA PHE A 123 1.23 21.04 -1.97
C PHE A 123 0.96 20.34 -0.62
N GLU A 124 0.50 19.08 -0.61
CA GLU A 124 0.23 18.34 0.65
C GLU A 124 1.31 17.28 0.99
N ILE A 125 2.48 17.35 0.35
CA ILE A 125 3.68 16.59 0.76
C ILE A 125 4.65 17.58 1.39
N ASP A 126 4.55 17.75 2.71
CA ASP A 126 5.62 18.20 3.62
C ASP A 126 5.40 17.59 5.00
#